data_AF-A0A850RS48-F1
#
_entry.id   AF-A0A850RS48-F1
#
_cell.length_a   1.000
_cell.length_b   1.000
_cell.length_c   1.000
_cell.angle_alpha   90.00
_cell.angle_beta   90.00
_cell.angle_gamma   90.00
#
_symmetry.space_group_name_H-M   'P 1'
#
loop_
_entity.id
_entity.type
_entity.pdbx_description
1 polymer ?
#
loop_
_entity_poly.entity_id
_entity_poly.type
_entity_poly.pdbx_seq_one_letter_code
_entity_poly.pdbx_strand_id
1 'polypeptide(L)' 'MEANEDSRYPYTYAADYVRSLAGYGEDGSTKLSRSDASRIRSEIAAAIGMEDAELARKLADRYKANCDGAR' A
#
# COMPACT_ATOMS: atom_id res chain seq x y z
N MET A 1 -3.19 -23.75 -13.58
CA MET A 1 -2.49 -22.80 -14.46
C MET A 1 -2.55 -21.47 -13.74
N GLU A 2 -1.35 -21.00 -13.36
CA GLU A 2 -0.94 -19.73 -12.73
C GLU A 2 -1.94 -19.00 -11.81
N ALA A 3 -1.57 -18.95 -10.52
CA ALA A 3 -2.08 -17.94 -9.62
C ALA A 3 -1.90 -16.58 -10.30
N ASN A 4 -2.99 -15.84 -10.47
CA ASN A 4 -2.95 -14.44 -10.88
C ASN A 4 -2.05 -13.72 -9.89
N GLU A 5 -0.76 -13.62 -10.20
CA GLU A 5 0.17 -12.72 -9.53
C GLU A 5 -0.34 -11.33 -9.85
N ASP A 6 -1.25 -10.90 -8.97
CA ASP A 6 -2.01 -9.66 -8.95
C ASP A 6 -1.31 -8.60 -9.80
N SER A 7 -1.86 -8.25 -10.98
CA SER A 7 -1.36 -7.16 -11.84
C SER A 7 -1.36 -5.78 -11.16
N ARG A 8 -1.69 -5.76 -9.87
CA ARG A 8 -1.83 -4.66 -8.95
C ARG A 8 -0.64 -4.57 -7.97
N TYR A 9 0.19 -5.61 -7.86
CA TYR A 9 1.46 -5.58 -7.14
C TYR A 9 2.53 -4.85 -7.97
N PRO A 10 3.43 -4.04 -7.37
CA PRO A 10 3.50 -3.67 -5.95
C PRO A 10 2.67 -2.42 -5.59
N TYR A 11 2.29 -1.60 -6.57
CA TYR A 11 1.82 -0.24 -6.33
C TYR A 11 0.43 -0.15 -5.66
N THR A 12 -0.51 -1.03 -6.03
CA THR A 12 -1.86 -1.03 -5.46
C THR A 12 -1.87 -1.57 -4.05
N TYR A 13 -1.08 -2.61 -3.78
CA TYR A 13 -0.92 -3.19 -2.44
C TYR A 13 -0.28 -2.18 -1.49
N ALA A 14 0.76 -1.46 -1.94
CA ALA A 14 1.36 -0.39 -1.18
C ALA A 14 0.35 0.74 -0.86
N ALA A 15 -0.45 1.15 -1.84
CA ALA A 15 -1.49 2.17 -1.64
C ALA A 15 -2.58 1.69 -0.67
N ASP A 16 -2.99 0.42 -0.75
CA ASP A 16 -3.99 -0.14 0.16
C ASP A 16 -3.47 -0.26 1.59
N TYR A 17 -2.18 -0.57 1.78
CA TYR A 17 -1.52 -0.51 3.07
C TYR A 17 -1.48 0.90 3.66
N VAL A 18 -1.15 1.91 2.87
CA VAL A 18 -1.19 3.31 3.35
C VAL A 18 -2.62 3.71 3.75
N ARG A 19 -3.63 3.24 3.01
CA ARG A 19 -5.04 3.46 3.35
C ARG A 19 -5.45 2.74 4.63
N SER A 20 -4.97 1.51 4.86
CA SER A 20 -5.27 0.76 6.07
C SER A 20 -4.60 1.39 7.30
N LEU A 21 -3.39 1.94 7.16
CA LEU A 21 -2.71 2.69 8.22
C LEU A 21 -3.42 3.98 8.62
N ALA A 22 -3.99 4.71 7.66
CA ALA A 22 -4.76 5.92 7.94
C ALA A 22 -6.11 5.63 8.60
N GLY A 23 -6.59 4.39 8.48
CA GLY A 23 -7.86 3.94 9.04
C GLY A 23 -9.08 4.48 8.29
N TYR A 24 -10.23 4.15 8.85
CA TYR A 24 -11.54 4.56 8.33
C TYR A 24 -12.02 5.80 9.09
N GLY A 25 -12.69 6.70 8.36
CA GLY A 25 -13.37 7.86 8.94
C GLY A 25 -14.55 7.41 9.79
N GLU A 26 -15.12 8.34 10.56
CA GLU A 26 -16.29 8.09 11.40
C GLU A 26 -17.51 7.59 10.59
N ASP A 27 -17.53 7.91 9.29
CA ASP A 27 -18.55 7.48 8.33
C ASP A 27 -18.27 6.09 7.71
N GLY A 28 -17.23 5.38 8.16
CA GLY A 28 -16.80 4.09 7.59
C GLY A 28 -16.12 4.19 6.22
N SER A 29 -16.04 5.39 5.64
CA SER A 29 -15.29 5.67 4.42
C SER A 29 -13.77 5.67 4.67
N THR A 30 -12.98 5.36 3.66
CA THR A 30 -11.51 5.40 3.81
C THR A 30 -11.07 6.85 3.94
N LYS A 31 -10.30 7.19 5.00
CA LYS A 31 -9.82 8.58 5.19
C LYS A 31 -8.93 9.07 4.04
N LEU A 32 -8.26 8.12 3.37
CA LEU A 32 -7.41 8.39 2.21
C LEU A 32 -7.98 7.76 0.95
N SER A 33 -8.06 8.57 -0.10
CA SER A 33 -8.27 8.06 -1.46
C SER A 33 -7.03 7.32 -1.94
N ARG A 34 -7.19 6.45 -2.95
CA ARG A 34 -6.06 5.75 -3.58
C ARG A 34 -5.05 6.72 -4.19
N SER A 35 -5.51 7.83 -4.75
CA SER A 35 -4.64 8.87 -5.31
C SER A 35 -3.76 9.52 -4.25
N ASP A 36 -4.35 9.88 -3.10
CA ASP A 36 -3.61 10.45 -1.98
C ASP A 36 -2.62 9.44 -1.40
N ALA A 37 -3.04 8.19 -1.24
CA ALA A 37 -2.16 7.12 -0.78
C ALA A 37 -0.96 6.90 -1.71
N SER A 38 -1.17 6.93 -3.04
CA SER A 38 -0.07 6.84 -4.00
C SER A 38 0.86 8.05 -3.91
N ARG A 39 0.33 9.25 -3.70
CA ARG A 39 1.14 10.46 -3.54
C ARG A 39 1.97 10.40 -2.26
N ILE A 40 1.36 10.03 -1.14
CA ILE A 40 2.06 9.86 0.15
C ILE A 40 3.19 8.84 0.02
N ARG A 41 2.94 7.70 -0.64
CA ARG A 41 3.98 6.71 -0.92
C ARG A 41 5.18 7.35 -1.64
N SER A 42 4.93 8.06 -2.74
CA SER A 42 6.00 8.67 -3.54
C SER A 42 6.74 9.79 -2.78
N GLU A 43 6.03 10.59 -1.97
CA GLU A 43 6.65 11.62 -1.12
C GLU A 43 7.51 10.99 -0.01
N ILE A 44 7.07 9.89 0.61
CA ILE A 44 7.88 9.15 1.60
C ILE A 44 9.15 8.60 0.94
N ALA A 45 9.02 7.99 -0.25
CA ALA A 45 10.17 7.49 -1.01
C ALA A 45 11.18 8.61 -1.29
N ALA A 46 10.70 9.78 -1.74
CA ALA A 46 11.53 10.96 -1.95
C ALA A 46 12.17 11.47 -0.65
N ALA A 47 11.42 11.53 0.46
CA ALA A 47 11.90 12.04 1.74
C ALA A 47 13.02 11.19 2.35
N ILE A 48 12.99 9.87 2.13
CA ILE A 48 14.03 8.95 2.63
C ILE A 48 15.13 8.67 1.58
N GLY A 49 15.03 9.23 0.37
CA GLY A 49 15.97 8.99 -0.72
C GLY A 49 15.92 7.57 -1.31
N MET A 50 14.76 6.92 -1.28
CA MET A 50 14.54 5.57 -1.81
C MET A 50 13.74 5.62 -3.11
N GLU A 51 13.97 4.67 -4.01
CA GLU A 51 13.14 4.53 -5.21
C GLU A 51 11.69 4.16 -4.83
N ASP A 52 10.72 4.84 -5.43
CA ASP A 52 9.28 4.60 -5.20
C ASP A 52 8.89 3.14 -5.43
N ALA A 53 9.48 2.48 -6.44
CA ALA A 53 9.27 1.07 -6.73
C ALA A 53 9.80 0.14 -5.61
N GLU A 54 10.90 0.50 -4.95
CA GLU A 54 11.42 -0.26 -3.82
C GLU A 54 10.54 -0.07 -2.58
N LEU A 55 10.15 1.18 -2.29
CA LEU A 55 9.23 1.46 -1.19
C LEU A 55 7.88 0.77 -1.40
N ALA A 56 7.34 0.80 -2.62
CA ALA A 56 6.12 0.09 -2.98
C ALA A 56 6.23 -1.41 -2.71
N ARG A 57 7.35 -2.05 -3.10
CA ARG A 57 7.58 -3.48 -2.83
C ARG A 57 7.64 -3.76 -1.33
N LYS A 58 8.36 -2.96 -0.54
CA LYS A 58 8.45 -3.13 0.92
C LYS A 58 7.08 -2.99 1.61
N LEU A 59 6.28 -2.00 1.21
CA LEU A 59 4.94 -1.78 1.75
C LEU A 59 3.97 -2.91 1.35
N ALA A 60 4.05 -3.37 0.10
CA ALA A 60 3.21 -4.47 -0.39
C ALA A 60 3.57 -5.81 0.27
N ASP A 61 4.86 -6.08 0.46
CA ASP A 61 5.34 -7.26 1.20
C ASP A 61 4.85 -7.23 2.66
N ARG A 62 4.95 -6.06 3.32
CA ARG A 62 4.42 -5.86 4.66
C ARG A 62 2.91 -6.05 4.74
N TYR A 63 2.16 -5.55 3.75
CA TYR A 63 0.72 -5.75 3.66
C TYR A 63 0.37 -7.23 3.53
N LYS A 64 1.07 -7.95 2.66
CA LYS A 64 0.86 -9.39 2.43
C LYS A 64 1.18 -10.19 3.70
N ALA A 65 2.28 -9.89 4.38
CA ALA A 65 2.63 -10.51 5.65
C ALA A 65 1.58 -10.26 6.74
N ASN A 66 1.00 -9.07 6.79
CA ASN A 66 -0.04 -8.73 7.78
C ASN A 66 -1.41 -9.37 7.44
N CYS A 67 -1.70 -9.58 6.16
CA CYS A 67 -2.93 -10.23 5.70
C CYS A 67 -2.86 -11.76 5.84
N ASP A 68 -1.67 -12.35 5.70
CA ASP A 68 -1.44 -13.80 5.86
C ASP A 68 -1.34 -14.20 7.34
N GLY A 69 -0.84 -13.31 8.21
CA GLY A 69 -0.76 -13.54 9.66
C GLY A 69 -2.08 -13.38 10.43
N ALA A 70 -3.20 -13.09 9.77
CA ALA A 70 -4.52 -12.94 10.38
C ALA A 70 -5.37 -14.23 10.34
N ARG A 71 -4.74 -15.40 10.11
CA ARG A 71 -5.41 -16.69 9.95
C ARG A 71 -5.12 -17.66 11.08
#